data_AF-A0A6G9I9M0-F1
#
_entry.id   AF-A0A6G9I9M0-F1
#
_cell.length_a   1.000
_cell.length_b   1.000
_cell.length_c   1.000
_cell.angle_alpha   90.00
_cell.angle_beta   90.00
_cell.angle_gamma   90.00
#
_symmetry.space_group_name_H-M   'P 1'
#
loop_
_entity.id
_entity.type
_entity.pdbx_description
1 polymer ?
#
loop_
_entity_poly.entity_id
_entity_poly.type
_entity_poly.pdbx_seq_one_letter_code
_entity_poly.pdbx_strand_id
1 'polypeptide(L)'
;MTNSNAFSMQSPVPDTHSFRGIIDFGDTNSQRFKGQLNNLAQDNSTHVVSITQFGDSHSAADFFTGELRVLLQAKYGDAGIGWVTPMSVQGQYHTAVSWKSKNWQLFTSRNVNNRDFPMGGYIAEPTKNGGYIQVIPNSLPGVWKTVLTYKPLRRTTDFYLMDANNRRSTVNTTNNKLNHWQTTSATVSAPFSVMADKGGVELGSIWLQKNNQSGVIVSSIATNGARQSIWQKWSANWYTELTASKSDLVILAYGTNESFDAQLKLDEYKQNLIDNIKHVRQALPHAALLIMSSPDTMLAGVKGNTCFERQPPNYHQIRNIQQDIAREYQTLYWDWQTAMGGDCIIEKWMLMDLAKPDLVHLTKAGYMESAKFFYNDLTEYLARQ
;
A
#
# COMPACT_ATOMS: atom_id res chain seq x y z
N MET A 1 -49.20 -47.58 10.20
CA MET A 1 -47.99 -47.40 11.03
C MET A 1 -46.84 -47.90 10.19
N THR A 2 -46.10 -47.05 9.50
CA THR A 2 -44.94 -46.33 10.05
C THR A 2 -44.72 -45.02 9.29
N ASN A 3 -44.66 -43.91 10.03
CA ASN A 3 -44.29 -42.58 9.55
C ASN A 3 -42.76 -42.44 9.58
N SER A 4 -42.15 -42.05 8.47
CA SER A 4 -40.80 -41.47 8.44
C SER A 4 -40.93 -39.99 8.06
N ASN A 5 -40.96 -39.12 9.07
CA ASN A 5 -40.84 -37.67 8.89
C ASN A 5 -39.38 -37.32 8.63
N ALA A 6 -39.04 -36.96 7.39
CA ALA A 6 -37.80 -36.28 7.08
C ALA A 6 -38.01 -34.76 7.25
N PHE A 7 -37.39 -34.22 8.29
CA PHE A 7 -37.26 -32.78 8.51
C PHE A 7 -36.34 -32.20 7.42
N SER A 8 -36.88 -31.37 6.51
CA SER A 8 -36.05 -30.57 5.61
C SER A 8 -35.54 -29.33 6.35
N MET A 9 -34.29 -29.35 6.79
CA MET A 9 -33.58 -28.12 7.13
C MET A 9 -33.15 -27.44 5.83
N GLN A 10 -33.95 -26.49 5.34
CA GLN A 10 -33.44 -25.47 4.43
C GLN A 10 -32.63 -24.47 5.28
N SER A 11 -31.31 -24.58 5.22
CA SER A 11 -30.43 -23.49 5.65
C SER A 11 -30.48 -22.38 4.60
N PRO A 12 -30.71 -21.10 4.98
CA PRO A 12 -30.54 -20.00 4.06
C PRO A 12 -29.04 -19.70 3.96
N VAL A 13 -28.37 -20.27 2.97
CA VAL A 13 -27.11 -19.68 2.49
C VAL A 13 -27.53 -18.42 1.74
N PRO A 14 -27.16 -17.21 2.20
CA PRO A 14 -27.43 -16.00 1.43
C PRO A 14 -26.71 -16.13 0.10
N ASP A 15 -27.42 -15.85 -0.98
CA ASP A 15 -26.93 -15.85 -2.34
C ASP A 15 -25.61 -15.05 -2.44
N THR A 16 -24.47 -15.74 -2.51
CA THR A 16 -23.11 -15.18 -2.49
C THR A 16 -22.76 -14.45 -3.79
N HIS A 17 -23.70 -14.38 -4.74
CA HIS A 17 -23.58 -13.60 -5.97
C HIS A 17 -24.00 -12.13 -5.84
N SER A 18 -24.48 -11.68 -4.67
CA SER A 18 -25.08 -10.35 -4.51
C SER A 18 -24.12 -9.18 -4.24
N PHE A 19 -22.81 -9.42 -4.03
CA PHE A 19 -21.85 -8.36 -3.70
C PHE A 19 -20.58 -8.39 -4.57
N ARG A 20 -20.71 -8.08 -5.86
CA ARG A 20 -19.56 -7.68 -6.70
C ARG A 20 -19.42 -6.16 -6.70
N GLY A 21 -18.19 -5.67 -6.65
CA GLY A 21 -17.87 -4.24 -6.66
C GLY A 21 -17.42 -3.67 -5.32
N ILE A 22 -17.09 -2.37 -5.34
CA ILE A 22 -16.84 -1.59 -4.12
C ILE A 22 -18.17 -1.30 -3.42
N ILE A 23 -18.23 -1.59 -2.12
CA ILE A 23 -19.35 -1.24 -1.24
C ILE A 23 -18.98 0.04 -0.50
N ASP A 24 -19.86 1.03 -0.53
CA ASP A 24 -19.72 2.26 0.26
C ASP A 24 -20.63 2.17 1.48
N PHE A 25 -20.05 2.00 2.66
CA PHE A 25 -20.81 1.99 3.92
C PHE A 25 -21.06 3.39 4.50
N GLY A 26 -20.84 4.45 3.71
CA GLY A 26 -21.11 5.83 4.06
C GLY A 26 -19.86 6.68 4.28
N ASP A 27 -18.77 6.41 3.56
CA ASP A 27 -17.53 7.19 3.71
C ASP A 27 -17.77 8.65 3.34
N THR A 28 -17.51 9.55 4.29
CA THR A 28 -17.85 10.98 4.18
C THR A 28 -17.08 11.70 3.08
N ASN A 29 -15.95 11.14 2.61
CA ASN A 29 -15.10 11.75 1.59
C ASN A 29 -15.20 11.03 0.24
N SER A 30 -16.04 10.00 0.13
CA SER A 30 -16.14 9.20 -1.09
C SER A 30 -16.60 10.03 -2.30
N GLN A 31 -17.58 10.91 -2.10
CA GLN A 31 -18.08 11.83 -3.14
C GLN A 31 -17.03 12.87 -3.55
N ARG A 32 -16.21 13.34 -2.60
CA ARG A 32 -15.08 14.22 -2.91
C ARG A 32 -14.07 13.52 -3.81
N PHE A 33 -13.68 12.30 -3.45
CA PHE A 33 -12.75 11.49 -4.23
C PHE A 33 -13.29 11.21 -5.65
N LYS A 34 -14.58 10.84 -5.76
CA LYS A 34 -15.28 10.71 -7.05
C LYS A 34 -15.18 11.99 -7.88
N GLY A 35 -15.54 13.13 -7.28
CA GLY A 35 -15.49 14.43 -7.95
C GLY A 35 -14.09 14.79 -8.46
N GLN A 36 -13.04 14.50 -7.69
CA GLN A 36 -11.66 14.78 -8.10
C GLN A 36 -11.24 13.94 -9.32
N LEU A 37 -11.56 12.65 -9.36
CA LEU A 37 -11.28 11.80 -10.52
C LEU A 37 -12.13 12.18 -11.74
N ASN A 38 -13.40 12.53 -11.55
CA ASN A 38 -14.26 13.01 -12.63
C ASN A 38 -13.73 14.32 -13.25
N ASN A 39 -13.23 15.24 -12.42
CA ASN A 39 -12.63 16.48 -12.92
C ASN A 39 -11.34 16.22 -13.71
N LEU A 40 -10.55 15.21 -13.35
CA LEU A 40 -9.39 14.78 -14.15
C LEU A 40 -9.82 14.18 -15.49
N ALA A 41 -10.85 13.31 -15.51
CA ALA A 41 -11.34 12.69 -16.74
C ALA A 41 -11.90 13.69 -17.77
N GLN A 42 -12.31 14.87 -17.33
CA GLN A 42 -12.83 15.94 -18.18
C GLN A 42 -11.76 16.97 -18.57
N ASP A 43 -10.48 16.74 -18.25
CA ASP A 43 -9.37 17.70 -18.41
C ASP A 43 -9.62 19.08 -17.75
N ASN A 44 -10.50 19.11 -16.74
CA ASN A 44 -10.94 20.32 -16.05
C ASN A 44 -10.11 20.60 -14.78
N SER A 45 -9.01 19.89 -14.57
CA SER A 45 -8.25 19.96 -13.32
C SER A 45 -6.74 19.85 -13.53
N THR A 46 -6.01 20.73 -12.86
CA THR A 46 -4.55 20.67 -12.72
C THR A 46 -4.11 19.93 -11.45
N HIS A 47 -5.04 19.30 -10.72
CA HIS A 47 -4.75 18.63 -9.46
C HIS A 47 -4.07 17.27 -9.66
N VAL A 48 -3.42 16.81 -8.61
CA VAL A 48 -2.98 15.41 -8.49
C VAL A 48 -3.92 14.70 -7.55
N VAL A 49 -4.48 13.57 -7.98
CA VAL A 49 -5.21 12.65 -7.11
C VAL A 49 -4.23 11.57 -6.64
N SER A 50 -4.00 11.51 -5.33
CA SER A 50 -2.99 10.61 -4.74
C SER A 50 -3.66 9.47 -3.97
N ILE A 51 -3.35 8.24 -4.35
CA ILE A 51 -3.85 7.01 -3.73
C ILE A 51 -2.70 6.36 -2.95
N THR A 52 -2.93 6.01 -1.70
CA THR A 52 -1.94 5.32 -0.86
C THR A 52 -2.49 3.99 -0.38
N GLN A 53 -1.83 2.90 -0.75
CA GLN A 53 -2.15 1.55 -0.28
C GLN A 53 -1.13 1.12 0.77
N PHE A 54 -1.60 0.95 2.00
CA PHE A 54 -0.84 0.24 3.03
C PHE A 54 -1.15 -1.25 2.94
N GLY A 55 -0.12 -2.10 2.99
CA GLY A 55 -0.37 -3.53 2.94
C GLY A 55 0.81 -4.43 3.26
N ASP A 56 0.61 -5.71 2.95
CA ASP A 56 1.54 -6.80 3.21
C ASP A 56 2.36 -7.21 1.97
N SER A 57 2.75 -8.49 1.85
CA SER A 57 3.49 -9.01 0.70
C SER A 57 2.76 -8.85 -0.64
N HIS A 58 1.42 -8.85 -0.67
CA HIS A 58 0.66 -8.64 -1.89
C HIS A 58 0.88 -7.23 -2.46
N SER A 59 0.97 -6.25 -1.57
CA SER A 59 1.25 -4.85 -1.92
C SER A 59 2.75 -4.61 -2.17
N ALA A 60 3.63 -5.26 -1.39
CA ALA A 60 5.08 -5.12 -1.49
C ALA A 60 5.71 -5.74 -2.75
N ALA A 61 4.96 -6.62 -3.44
CA ALA A 61 5.34 -7.10 -4.77
C ALA A 61 5.17 -6.01 -5.85
N ASP A 62 4.37 -4.97 -5.57
CA ASP A 62 3.98 -3.86 -6.45
C ASP A 62 3.37 -4.28 -7.80
N PHE A 63 3.04 -5.56 -8.02
CA PHE A 63 2.38 -5.99 -9.26
C PHE A 63 0.90 -5.61 -9.28
N PHE A 64 0.21 -5.68 -8.14
CA PHE A 64 -1.18 -5.24 -8.03
C PHE A 64 -1.25 -3.71 -8.12
N THR A 65 -0.54 -3.02 -7.22
CA THR A 65 -0.52 -1.55 -7.16
C THR A 65 0.13 -0.93 -8.40
N GLY A 66 1.11 -1.59 -9.00
CA GLY A 66 1.75 -1.16 -10.25
C GLY A 66 0.83 -1.26 -11.45
N GLU A 67 0.06 -2.34 -11.58
CA GLU A 67 -0.94 -2.45 -12.64
C GLU A 67 -2.08 -1.44 -12.43
N LEU A 68 -2.56 -1.30 -11.19
CA LEU A 68 -3.55 -0.28 -10.84
C LEU A 68 -3.05 1.13 -11.19
N ARG A 69 -1.77 1.43 -10.91
CA ARG A 69 -1.12 2.69 -11.30
C ARG A 69 -1.21 2.91 -12.80
N VAL A 70 -0.80 1.92 -13.61
CA VAL A 70 -0.84 2.00 -15.07
C VAL A 70 -2.26 2.26 -15.58
N LEU A 71 -3.25 1.50 -15.11
CA LEU A 71 -4.64 1.61 -15.54
C LEU A 71 -5.24 2.97 -15.20
N LEU A 72 -5.04 3.45 -13.97
CA LEU A 72 -5.55 4.77 -13.55
C LEU A 72 -4.86 5.90 -14.29
N GLN A 73 -3.54 5.83 -14.47
CA GLN A 73 -2.79 6.88 -15.17
C GLN A 73 -3.10 6.94 -16.66
N ALA A 74 -3.39 5.81 -17.30
CA ALA A 74 -3.86 5.78 -18.67
C ALA A 74 -5.19 6.52 -18.85
N LYS A 75 -6.08 6.48 -17.85
CA LYS A 75 -7.39 7.13 -17.89
C LYS A 75 -7.38 8.58 -17.40
N TYR A 76 -6.65 8.87 -16.34
CA TYR A 76 -6.74 10.15 -15.61
C TYR A 76 -5.45 10.99 -15.68
N GLY A 77 -4.43 10.54 -16.41
CA GLY A 77 -3.12 11.19 -16.53
C GLY A 77 -2.08 10.66 -15.53
N ASP A 78 -0.81 10.67 -15.94
CA ASP A 78 0.33 10.23 -15.13
C ASP A 78 0.97 11.39 -14.38
N ALA A 79 0.58 11.58 -13.11
CA ALA A 79 1.17 12.59 -12.22
C ALA A 79 2.47 12.12 -11.54
N GLY A 80 2.94 10.90 -11.79
CA GLY A 80 4.17 10.35 -11.22
C GLY A 80 3.97 9.04 -10.47
N ILE A 81 4.97 8.68 -9.67
CA ILE A 81 5.09 7.33 -9.09
C ILE A 81 4.54 7.29 -7.67
N GLY A 82 4.75 8.37 -6.91
CA GLY A 82 4.36 8.45 -5.51
C GLY A 82 5.47 8.01 -4.55
N TRP A 83 5.06 7.47 -3.41
CA TRP A 83 5.97 6.98 -2.37
C TRP A 83 6.76 5.78 -2.85
N VAL A 84 8.07 5.80 -2.62
CA VAL A 84 8.96 4.67 -2.83
C VAL A 84 9.92 4.50 -1.64
N THR A 85 10.43 3.28 -1.47
CA THR A 85 11.44 2.95 -0.47
C THR A 85 12.73 3.75 -0.68
N PRO A 86 13.54 3.99 0.36
CA PRO A 86 14.73 4.83 0.23
C PRO A 86 15.79 4.17 -0.66
N MET A 87 15.81 2.84 -0.69
CA MET A 87 16.66 2.02 -1.56
C MET A 87 15.96 0.70 -1.89
N SER A 88 16.61 -0.14 -2.70
CA SER A 88 16.12 -1.49 -2.99
C SER A 88 15.98 -2.32 -1.70
N VAL A 89 14.86 -3.02 -1.58
CA VAL A 89 14.55 -3.90 -0.45
C VAL A 89 14.61 -5.34 -0.92
N GLN A 90 15.43 -6.18 -0.26
CA GLN A 90 15.56 -7.58 -0.65
C GLN A 90 14.21 -8.31 -0.52
N GLY A 91 13.80 -8.99 -1.61
CA GLY A 91 12.55 -9.75 -1.66
C GLY A 91 11.30 -8.90 -1.93
N GLN A 92 11.43 -7.59 -2.13
CA GLN A 92 10.35 -6.73 -2.61
C GLN A 92 10.69 -6.20 -4.00
N TYR A 93 9.67 -5.74 -4.72
CA TYR A 93 9.82 -5.24 -6.08
C TYR A 93 9.11 -3.90 -6.23
N HIS A 94 9.55 -3.09 -7.19
CA HIS A 94 8.88 -1.86 -7.55
C HIS A 94 8.83 -1.76 -9.08
N THR A 95 7.63 -1.61 -9.64
CA THR A 95 7.39 -1.71 -11.09
C THR A 95 7.80 -0.46 -11.87
N ALA A 96 7.95 0.68 -11.19
CA ALA A 96 8.23 1.97 -11.84
C ALA A 96 9.59 2.60 -11.48
N VAL A 97 10.36 2.01 -10.57
CA VAL A 97 11.64 2.57 -10.07
C VAL A 97 12.63 1.45 -9.83
N SER A 98 13.89 1.70 -10.14
CA SER A 98 15.02 0.90 -9.70
C SER A 98 16.02 1.78 -8.93
N TRP A 99 16.90 1.13 -8.16
CA TRP A 99 17.90 1.81 -7.36
C TRP A 99 19.29 1.26 -7.63
N LYS A 100 20.30 2.12 -7.50
CA LYS A 100 21.70 1.73 -7.30
C LYS A 100 22.21 2.40 -6.04
N SER A 101 22.87 1.67 -5.15
CA SER A 101 23.39 2.24 -3.92
C SER A 101 24.84 1.83 -3.68
N LYS A 102 25.59 2.70 -3.01
CA LYS A 102 26.97 2.44 -2.60
C LYS A 102 27.21 3.06 -1.23
N ASN A 103 27.74 2.27 -0.31
CA ASN A 103 28.01 2.69 1.07
C ASN A 103 26.74 3.15 1.82
N TRP A 104 25.61 2.47 1.59
CA TRP A 104 24.39 2.61 2.37
C TRP A 104 23.93 1.24 2.86
N GLN A 105 23.30 1.20 4.02
CA GLN A 105 22.65 0.00 4.57
C GLN A 105 21.17 0.29 4.83
N LEU A 106 20.34 -0.74 4.76
CA LEU A 106 18.90 -0.65 5.00
C LEU A 106 18.52 -1.38 6.28
N PHE A 107 17.73 -0.73 7.12
CA PHE A 107 17.00 -1.34 8.23
C PHE A 107 15.51 -1.36 7.92
N THR A 108 14.82 -2.37 8.44
CA THR A 108 13.37 -2.55 8.27
C THR A 108 12.71 -2.91 9.60
N SER A 109 11.53 -2.32 9.85
CA SER A 109 10.70 -2.63 11.03
C SER A 109 10.19 -4.08 11.03
N ARG A 110 10.30 -4.77 9.88
CA ARG A 110 10.02 -6.21 9.80
C ARG A 110 10.92 -7.02 10.74
N ASN A 111 12.22 -6.71 10.76
CA ASN A 111 13.24 -7.53 11.41
C ASN A 111 13.92 -6.83 12.59
N VAL A 112 13.68 -5.52 12.78
CA VAL A 112 14.31 -4.69 13.81
C VAL A 112 13.22 -3.94 14.59
N ASN A 113 13.32 -3.89 15.92
CA ASN A 113 12.28 -3.30 16.77
C ASN A 113 12.75 -2.06 17.58
N ASN A 114 14.06 -1.81 17.66
CA ASN A 114 14.66 -0.77 18.51
C ASN A 114 15.15 0.44 17.71
N ARG A 115 14.37 0.84 16.71
CA ARG A 115 14.67 2.00 15.86
C ARG A 115 13.41 2.83 15.68
N ASP A 116 13.61 4.13 15.56
CA ASP A 116 12.56 5.11 15.32
C ASP A 116 12.22 5.13 13.82
N PHE A 117 11.43 4.16 13.34
CA PHE A 117 11.12 4.02 11.91
C PHE A 117 10.13 5.09 11.42
N PRO A 118 10.32 5.69 10.23
CA PRO A 118 9.32 6.57 9.62
C PRO A 118 8.18 5.73 8.99
N MET A 119 7.22 6.39 8.35
CA MET A 119 6.15 5.72 7.63
C MET A 119 6.71 4.72 6.62
N GLY A 120 6.13 3.52 6.58
CA GLY A 120 6.58 2.42 5.73
C GLY A 120 7.66 1.54 6.36
N GLY A 121 8.31 1.96 7.45
CA GLY A 121 9.15 1.06 8.23
C GLY A 121 10.55 0.84 7.67
N TYR A 122 11.11 1.80 6.94
CA TYR A 122 12.44 1.71 6.33
C TYR A 122 13.35 2.85 6.78
N ILE A 123 14.60 2.52 7.08
CA ILE A 123 15.67 3.48 7.34
C ILE A 123 16.87 3.09 6.49
N ALA A 124 17.31 3.97 5.60
CA ALA A 124 18.59 3.85 4.94
C ALA A 124 19.63 4.76 5.61
N GLU A 125 20.82 4.24 5.87
CA GLU A 125 21.92 4.93 6.55
C GLU A 125 23.22 4.85 5.74
N PRO A 126 23.97 5.95 5.59
CA PRO A 126 25.30 5.92 5.00
C PRO A 126 26.30 5.20 5.91
N THR A 127 27.05 4.25 5.37
CA THR A 127 28.07 3.48 6.10
C THR A 127 29.47 4.06 5.96
N LYS A 128 29.72 4.91 4.94
CA LYS A 128 30.96 5.65 4.68
C LYS A 128 30.64 7.04 4.13
N ASN A 129 31.63 7.94 4.14
CA ASN A 129 31.52 9.25 3.48
C ASN A 129 31.42 9.09 1.96
N GLY A 130 30.71 10.03 1.32
CA GLY A 130 30.44 10.00 -0.12
C GLY A 130 29.57 8.82 -0.58
N GLY A 131 28.73 8.27 0.31
CA GLY A 131 27.78 7.23 -0.05
C GLY A 131 26.61 7.81 -0.86
N TYR A 132 26.09 7.04 -1.83
CA TYR A 132 24.92 7.45 -2.61
C TYR A 132 23.82 6.39 -2.67
N ILE A 133 22.60 6.87 -2.87
CA ILE A 133 21.46 6.10 -3.39
C ILE A 133 20.98 6.81 -4.65
N GLN A 134 21.17 6.18 -5.80
CA GLN A 134 20.64 6.64 -7.09
C GLN A 134 19.25 6.05 -7.30
N VAL A 135 18.27 6.94 -7.53
CA VAL A 135 16.89 6.63 -7.87
C VAL A 135 16.73 6.74 -9.38
N ILE A 136 16.22 5.69 -9.99
CA ILE A 136 16.11 5.54 -11.44
C ILE A 136 14.63 5.20 -11.77
N PRO A 137 13.77 6.21 -11.95
CA PRO A 137 12.45 6.01 -12.54
C PRO A 137 12.55 5.31 -13.90
N ASN A 138 11.60 4.46 -14.24
CA ASN A 138 11.59 3.75 -15.54
C ASN A 138 11.20 4.68 -16.71
N SER A 139 10.50 5.77 -16.43
CA SER A 139 10.18 6.83 -17.40
C SER A 139 11.29 7.89 -17.41
N LEU A 140 12.28 7.69 -18.29
CA LEU A 140 13.39 8.63 -18.53
C LEU A 140 13.34 9.22 -19.96
N PRO A 141 13.81 10.46 -20.16
CA PRO A 141 14.18 11.45 -19.13
C PRO A 141 12.95 12.05 -18.44
N GLY A 142 13.13 12.69 -17.28
CA GLY A 142 12.02 13.36 -16.59
C GLY A 142 12.47 14.31 -15.49
N VAL A 143 11.70 15.37 -15.27
CA VAL A 143 11.88 16.31 -14.13
C VAL A 143 10.86 15.97 -13.06
N TRP A 144 11.34 15.74 -11.85
CA TRP A 144 10.56 15.24 -10.73
C TRP A 144 10.57 16.24 -9.59
N LYS A 145 9.38 16.56 -9.08
CA LYS A 145 9.22 17.15 -7.75
C LYS A 145 9.33 16.01 -6.75
N THR A 146 10.43 15.99 -6.01
CA THR A 146 10.74 14.94 -5.04
C THR A 146 10.52 15.45 -3.62
N VAL A 147 9.99 14.59 -2.75
CA VAL A 147 9.93 14.85 -1.30
C VAL A 147 10.68 13.74 -0.59
N LEU A 148 11.68 14.07 0.22
CA LEU A 148 12.44 13.11 1.01
C LEU A 148 11.96 13.17 2.45
N THR A 149 11.66 12.03 3.05
CA THR A 149 11.60 11.91 4.52
C THR A 149 13.00 11.62 5.03
N TYR A 150 13.50 12.44 5.94
CA TYR A 150 14.86 12.29 6.47
C TYR A 150 14.91 12.70 7.95
N LYS A 151 15.92 12.20 8.66
CA LYS A 151 16.22 12.55 10.04
C LYS A 151 17.70 12.95 10.15
N PRO A 152 18.02 14.23 10.35
CA PRO A 152 19.40 14.68 10.48
C PRO A 152 19.96 14.28 11.85
N LEU A 153 21.15 13.68 11.86
CA LEU A 153 21.81 13.21 13.08
C LEU A 153 22.84 14.21 13.63
N ARG A 154 23.18 15.23 12.84
CA ARG A 154 24.09 16.33 13.22
C ARG A 154 23.72 17.63 12.51
N ARG A 155 24.19 18.77 13.02
CA ARG A 155 23.81 20.11 12.51
C ARG A 155 24.25 20.36 11.07
N THR A 156 25.44 19.91 10.72
CA THR A 156 26.03 20.07 9.39
C THR A 156 26.17 18.72 8.72
N THR A 157 25.43 18.51 7.64
CA THR A 157 25.41 17.27 6.88
C THR A 157 25.67 17.60 5.43
N ASP A 158 26.58 16.89 4.78
CA ASP A 158 26.70 16.95 3.32
C ASP A 158 25.56 16.12 2.70
N PHE A 159 24.31 16.55 2.93
CA PHE A 159 23.07 15.90 2.48
C PHE A 159 22.47 16.70 1.33
N TYR A 160 22.47 16.14 0.13
CA TYR A 160 22.01 16.82 -1.08
C TYR A 160 21.55 15.83 -2.14
N LEU A 161 20.90 16.35 -3.18
CA LEU A 161 20.60 15.60 -4.40
C LEU A 161 21.57 16.00 -5.51
N MET A 162 22.07 15.02 -6.25
CA MET A 162 22.81 15.22 -7.50
C MET A 162 21.95 14.70 -8.65
N ASP A 163 21.57 15.56 -9.59
CA ASP A 163 20.70 15.17 -10.72
C ASP A 163 21.49 14.64 -11.93
N ALA A 164 20.78 14.19 -12.97
CA ALA A 164 21.38 13.67 -14.20
C ALA A 164 22.27 14.67 -14.96
N ASN A 165 22.13 15.97 -14.67
CA ASN A 165 22.90 17.05 -15.28
C ASN A 165 24.10 17.48 -14.39
N ASN A 166 24.43 16.69 -13.38
CA ASN A 166 25.42 17.03 -12.34
C ASN A 166 25.09 18.31 -11.57
N ARG A 167 23.81 18.68 -11.48
CA ARG A 167 23.38 19.81 -10.66
C ARG A 167 23.14 19.33 -9.23
N ARG A 168 23.82 20.00 -8.31
CA ARG A 168 23.62 19.83 -6.88
C ARG A 168 22.43 20.65 -6.42
N SER A 169 21.42 19.98 -5.88
CA SER A 169 20.31 20.60 -5.16
C SER A 169 20.51 20.41 -3.66
N THR A 170 20.83 21.49 -2.95
CA THR A 170 20.88 21.46 -1.48
C THR A 170 19.47 21.40 -0.91
N VAL A 171 19.23 20.39 -0.10
CA VAL A 171 18.04 20.28 0.74
C VAL A 171 18.05 21.45 1.74
N ASN A 172 16.94 22.19 1.85
CA ASN A 172 16.85 23.28 2.82
C ASN A 172 16.85 22.70 4.24
N THR A 173 17.96 22.88 4.97
CA THR A 173 18.17 22.35 6.32
C THR A 173 18.09 23.41 7.42
N THR A 174 17.73 24.65 7.10
CA THR A 174 17.91 25.82 7.98
C THR A 174 17.14 25.72 9.30
N ASN A 175 16.04 24.96 9.34
CA ASN A 175 15.22 24.73 10.55
C ASN A 175 15.21 23.26 11.00
N ASN A 176 16.24 22.49 10.65
CA ASN A 176 16.30 21.07 10.97
C ASN A 176 16.22 20.81 12.47
N LYS A 177 15.24 20.00 12.88
CA LYS A 177 15.22 19.41 14.22
C LYS A 177 16.08 18.15 14.20
N LEU A 178 17.18 18.16 14.97
CA LEU A 178 18.06 16.99 15.08
C LEU A 178 17.30 15.80 15.66
N ASN A 179 17.59 14.60 15.15
CA ASN A 179 16.99 13.34 15.60
C ASN A 179 15.46 13.30 15.52
N HIS A 180 14.84 14.11 14.65
CA HIS A 180 13.42 14.04 14.33
C HIS A 180 13.21 13.82 12.83
N TRP A 181 12.25 12.95 12.49
CA TRP A 181 11.79 12.81 11.11
C TRP A 181 11.12 14.09 10.63
N GLN A 182 11.47 14.48 9.41
CA GLN A 182 10.88 15.62 8.72
C GLN A 182 10.97 15.41 7.21
N THR A 183 10.29 16.28 6.47
CA THR A 183 10.28 16.24 5.01
C THR A 183 10.97 17.46 4.41
N THR A 184 11.57 17.27 3.24
CA THR A 184 12.10 18.34 2.39
C THR A 184 11.76 18.03 0.95
N SER A 185 11.61 19.07 0.12
CA SER A 185 11.37 18.90 -1.31
C SER A 185 12.47 19.49 -2.18
N ALA A 186 12.69 18.91 -3.35
CA ALA A 186 13.52 19.46 -4.41
C ALA A 186 12.94 19.11 -5.78
N THR A 187 13.30 19.87 -6.82
CA THR A 187 12.97 19.52 -8.21
C THR A 187 14.24 19.07 -8.91
N VAL A 188 14.27 17.85 -9.43
CA VAL A 188 15.48 17.21 -9.97
C VAL A 188 15.22 16.47 -11.28
N SER A 189 16.20 16.47 -12.17
CA SER A 189 16.19 15.61 -13.36
C SER A 189 16.61 14.18 -13.02
N ALA A 190 15.81 13.20 -13.42
CA ALA A 190 16.13 11.79 -13.23
C ALA A 190 17.11 11.25 -14.30
N PRO A 191 17.93 10.22 -13.97
CA PRO A 191 18.11 9.67 -12.63
C PRO A 191 18.82 10.67 -11.71
N PHE A 192 18.56 10.59 -10.41
CA PHE A 192 19.22 11.46 -9.43
C PHE A 192 19.72 10.63 -8.24
N SER A 193 20.73 11.14 -7.56
CA SER A 193 21.35 10.49 -6.40
C SER A 193 21.13 11.30 -5.14
N VAL A 194 20.64 10.64 -4.09
CA VAL A 194 20.71 11.13 -2.71
C VAL A 194 22.13 10.89 -2.19
N MET A 195 22.78 11.95 -1.74
CA MET A 195 24.17 11.96 -1.31
C MET A 195 24.24 12.28 0.17
N ALA A 196 25.00 11.50 0.94
CA ALA A 196 25.24 11.76 2.35
C ALA A 196 26.50 11.08 2.89
N ASP A 197 27.04 11.66 3.96
CA ASP A 197 28.15 11.11 4.74
C ASP A 197 27.69 10.27 5.92
N LYS A 198 28.58 9.39 6.40
CA LYS A 198 28.34 8.56 7.59
C LYS A 198 27.99 9.44 8.79
N GLY A 199 26.94 9.05 9.50
CA GLY A 199 26.45 9.76 10.69
C GLY A 199 25.86 11.14 10.38
N GLY A 200 25.58 11.44 9.11
CA GLY A 200 24.92 12.68 8.70
C GLY A 200 23.40 12.60 8.84
N VAL A 201 22.80 11.57 8.25
CA VAL A 201 21.35 11.48 8.06
C VAL A 201 20.87 10.02 8.06
N GLU A 202 19.65 9.81 8.52
CA GLU A 202 18.83 8.64 8.19
C GLU A 202 17.81 9.03 7.13
N LEU A 203 17.69 8.24 6.05
CA LEU A 203 16.72 8.46 4.98
C LEU A 203 15.54 7.48 5.14
N GLY A 204 14.33 8.00 5.18
CA GLY A 204 13.09 7.25 5.30
C GLY A 204 12.53 6.85 3.94
N SER A 205 11.80 7.75 3.30
CA SER A 205 11.13 7.51 2.01
C SER A 205 11.46 8.58 0.98
N ILE A 206 11.10 8.31 -0.27
CA ILE A 206 11.19 9.27 -1.37
C ILE A 206 9.84 9.30 -2.08
N TRP A 207 9.22 10.47 -2.18
CA TRP A 207 8.03 10.70 -3.00
C TRP A 207 8.44 11.26 -4.35
N LEU A 208 7.85 10.74 -5.42
CA LEU A 208 8.17 11.08 -6.80
C LEU A 208 6.91 11.55 -7.54
N GLN A 209 6.78 12.85 -7.73
CA GLN A 209 5.74 13.45 -8.57
C GLN A 209 6.38 14.04 -9.83
N LYS A 210 5.76 13.86 -11.01
CA LYS A 210 6.20 14.56 -12.23
C LYS A 210 5.95 16.06 -12.06
N ASN A 211 6.95 16.87 -12.42
CA ASN A 211 6.86 18.31 -12.21
C ASN A 211 5.76 18.94 -13.10
N ASN A 212 4.88 19.75 -12.49
CA ASN A 212 3.78 20.46 -13.16
C ASN A 212 2.83 19.56 -13.99
N GLN A 213 2.66 18.29 -13.59
CA GLN A 213 1.80 17.33 -14.27
C GLN A 213 0.62 16.95 -13.37
N SER A 214 -0.60 17.13 -13.88
CA SER A 214 -1.83 16.63 -13.25
C SER A 214 -2.05 15.14 -13.56
N GLY A 215 -2.91 14.52 -12.77
CA GLY A 215 -3.31 13.14 -12.94
C GLY A 215 -3.25 12.33 -11.65
N VAL A 216 -3.02 11.03 -11.76
CA VAL A 216 -3.07 10.10 -10.63
C VAL A 216 -1.68 9.62 -10.20
N ILE A 217 -1.51 9.49 -8.89
CA ILE A 217 -0.41 8.79 -8.24
C ILE A 217 -0.98 7.58 -7.48
N VAL A 218 -0.30 6.42 -7.57
CA VAL A 218 -0.63 5.23 -6.75
C VAL A 218 0.62 4.76 -6.04
N SER A 219 0.63 4.94 -4.72
CA SER A 219 1.74 4.62 -3.81
C SER A 219 1.48 3.30 -3.09
N SER A 220 2.46 2.39 -3.07
CA SER A 220 2.43 1.16 -2.28
C SER A 220 3.37 1.28 -1.08
N ILE A 221 2.81 1.31 0.13
CA ILE A 221 3.54 1.38 1.38
C ILE A 221 3.37 0.05 2.10
N ALA A 222 4.28 -0.88 1.83
CA ALA A 222 4.08 -2.26 2.19
C ALA A 222 5.35 -2.95 2.69
N THR A 223 5.16 -4.07 3.39
CA THR A 223 6.24 -4.89 3.93
C THR A 223 5.87 -6.36 3.85
N ASN A 224 6.79 -7.20 3.33
CA ASN A 224 6.56 -8.64 3.24
C ASN A 224 6.23 -9.28 4.60
N GLY A 225 5.13 -10.03 4.65
CA GLY A 225 4.67 -10.71 5.86
C GLY A 225 4.14 -9.79 6.96
N ALA A 226 3.90 -8.51 6.64
CA ALA A 226 3.36 -7.57 7.61
C ALA A 226 1.90 -7.90 7.93
N ARG A 227 1.57 -7.65 9.19
CA ARG A 227 0.20 -7.47 9.67
C ARG A 227 -0.05 -5.98 9.82
N GLN A 228 -1.29 -5.56 9.99
CA GLN A 228 -1.63 -4.16 10.26
C GLN A 228 -0.99 -3.62 11.56
N SER A 229 -0.56 -4.49 12.48
CA SER A 229 0.18 -4.13 13.69
C SER A 229 1.61 -3.61 13.40
N ILE A 230 2.11 -3.74 12.17
CA ILE A 230 3.44 -3.23 11.80
C ILE A 230 3.59 -1.72 12.04
N TRP A 231 2.48 -0.97 12.02
CA TRP A 231 2.45 0.47 12.26
C TRP A 231 2.90 0.84 13.68
N GLN A 232 2.71 -0.05 14.66
CA GLN A 232 3.12 0.18 16.05
C GLN A 232 4.65 0.12 16.22
N LYS A 233 5.36 -0.39 15.22
CA LYS A 233 6.83 -0.36 15.17
C LYS A 233 7.36 0.93 14.55
N TRP A 234 6.49 1.81 14.08
CA TRP A 234 6.88 3.10 13.51
C TRP A 234 6.86 4.18 14.60
N SER A 235 7.59 5.25 14.33
CA SER A 235 7.75 6.42 15.19
C SER A 235 6.39 7.01 15.56
N ALA A 236 6.24 7.55 16.77
CA ALA A 236 4.99 8.16 17.20
C ALA A 236 4.51 9.32 16.30
N ASN A 237 5.35 9.84 15.40
CA ASN A 237 5.02 10.93 14.48
C ASN A 237 5.00 10.50 13.01
N TRP A 238 4.99 9.19 12.71
CA TRP A 238 5.03 8.69 11.32
C TRP A 238 3.89 9.25 10.46
N TYR A 239 2.73 9.54 11.07
CA TYR A 239 1.57 10.15 10.41
C TYR A 239 1.81 11.57 9.89
N THR A 240 2.88 12.25 10.32
CA THR A 240 3.29 13.55 9.75
C THR A 240 3.63 13.39 8.28
N GLU A 241 4.26 12.28 7.90
CA GLU A 241 4.52 11.95 6.49
C GLU A 241 3.22 11.64 5.75
N LEU A 242 2.29 10.91 6.37
CA LEU A 242 0.97 10.66 5.80
C LEU A 242 0.20 11.97 5.56
N THR A 243 0.28 12.92 6.48
CA THR A 243 -0.34 14.24 6.30
C THR A 243 0.28 14.99 5.11
N ALA A 244 1.61 14.86 4.94
CA ALA A 244 2.34 15.46 3.84
C ALA A 244 2.06 14.83 2.47
N SER A 245 1.59 13.57 2.42
CA SER A 245 1.22 12.91 1.17
C SER A 245 -0.02 13.51 0.51
N LYS A 246 -0.89 14.13 1.31
CA LYS A 246 -2.20 14.67 0.89
C LYS A 246 -3.00 13.64 0.09
N SER A 247 -2.97 12.38 0.51
CA SER A 247 -3.69 11.32 -0.19
C SER A 247 -5.19 11.59 -0.18
N ASP A 248 -5.84 11.33 -1.31
CA ASP A 248 -7.29 11.48 -1.50
C ASP A 248 -8.03 10.15 -1.28
N LEU A 249 -7.32 9.02 -1.40
CA LEU A 249 -7.78 7.68 -1.02
C LEU A 249 -6.66 6.95 -0.26
N VAL A 250 -7.02 6.36 0.87
CA VAL A 250 -6.15 5.43 1.61
C VAL A 250 -6.77 4.03 1.62
N ILE A 251 -6.02 3.04 1.13
CA ILE A 251 -6.40 1.63 1.08
C ILE A 251 -5.65 0.87 2.18
N LEU A 252 -6.37 0.11 3.00
CA LEU A 252 -5.81 -0.81 3.99
C LEU A 252 -5.96 -2.25 3.47
N ALA A 253 -4.87 -2.81 2.94
CA ALA A 253 -4.80 -4.13 2.30
C ALA A 253 -3.96 -5.11 3.15
N TYR A 254 -4.53 -5.55 4.28
CA TYR A 254 -3.98 -6.53 5.21
C TYR A 254 -4.97 -7.68 5.43
N GLY A 255 -4.62 -8.67 6.23
CA GLY A 255 -5.51 -9.77 6.62
C GLY A 255 -4.94 -11.15 6.27
N THR A 256 -4.09 -11.25 5.24
CA THR A 256 -3.49 -12.53 4.86
C THR A 256 -2.66 -13.08 6.01
N ASN A 257 -1.68 -12.32 6.52
CA ASN A 257 -0.79 -12.82 7.59
C ASN A 257 -1.50 -12.98 8.95
N GLU A 258 -2.57 -12.24 9.19
CA GLU A 258 -3.45 -12.40 10.34
C GLU A 258 -4.23 -13.71 10.28
N SER A 259 -4.74 -14.09 9.09
CA SER A 259 -5.57 -15.28 8.91
C SER A 259 -4.85 -16.60 9.24
N PHE A 260 -3.53 -16.65 9.03
CA PHE A 260 -2.68 -17.82 9.31
C PHE A 260 -2.33 -18.00 10.80
N ASP A 261 -2.59 -17.00 11.65
CA ASP A 261 -2.22 -17.07 13.05
C ASP A 261 -3.35 -17.66 13.89
N ALA A 262 -3.26 -18.95 14.19
CA ALA A 262 -4.21 -19.65 15.04
C ALA A 262 -4.35 -19.08 16.47
N GLN A 263 -3.35 -18.31 16.94
CA GLN A 263 -3.33 -17.72 18.28
C GLN A 263 -3.66 -16.21 18.26
N LEU A 264 -4.08 -15.69 17.11
CA LEU A 264 -4.44 -14.29 16.99
C LEU A 264 -5.60 -13.95 17.93
N LYS A 265 -5.38 -12.93 18.75
CA LYS A 265 -6.45 -12.34 19.56
C LYS A 265 -7.30 -11.43 18.69
N LEU A 266 -8.47 -11.92 18.30
CA LEU A 266 -9.37 -11.22 17.37
C LEU A 266 -9.81 -9.83 17.89
N ASP A 267 -9.98 -9.67 19.20
CA ASP A 267 -10.31 -8.37 19.80
C ASP A 267 -9.16 -7.35 19.66
N GLU A 268 -7.91 -7.77 19.84
CA GLU A 268 -6.75 -6.90 19.62
C GLU A 268 -6.60 -6.53 18.13
N TYR A 269 -6.87 -7.48 17.23
CA TYR A 269 -6.93 -7.20 15.79
C TYR A 269 -8.02 -6.18 15.45
N LYS A 270 -9.24 -6.37 15.95
CA LYS A 270 -10.37 -5.46 15.75
C LYS A 270 -10.02 -4.05 16.24
N GLN A 271 -9.53 -3.94 17.47
CA GLN A 271 -9.17 -2.65 18.06
C GLN A 271 -8.06 -1.95 17.27
N ASN A 272 -7.05 -2.68 16.83
CA ASN A 272 -5.98 -2.09 16.03
C ASN A 272 -6.48 -1.59 14.66
N LEU A 273 -7.43 -2.27 14.03
CA LEU A 273 -8.02 -1.80 12.77
C LEU A 273 -8.81 -0.50 13.00
N ILE A 274 -9.58 -0.43 14.08
CA ILE A 274 -10.29 0.78 14.50
C ILE A 274 -9.32 1.94 14.72
N ASP A 275 -8.22 1.71 15.44
CA ASP A 275 -7.24 2.74 15.74
C ASP A 275 -6.53 3.22 14.47
N ASN A 276 -6.20 2.31 13.56
CA ASN A 276 -5.63 2.64 12.25
C ASN A 276 -6.57 3.53 11.43
N ILE A 277 -7.88 3.22 11.38
CA ILE A 277 -8.89 4.04 10.71
C ILE A 277 -8.93 5.46 11.32
N LYS A 278 -8.96 5.55 12.66
CA LYS A 278 -8.98 6.83 13.37
C LYS A 278 -7.73 7.67 13.10
N HIS A 279 -6.54 7.05 13.14
CA HIS A 279 -5.29 7.73 12.83
C HIS A 279 -5.27 8.26 11.39
N VAL A 280 -5.73 7.47 10.42
CA VAL A 280 -5.80 7.94 9.02
C VAL A 280 -6.76 9.11 8.88
N ARG A 281 -7.97 9.03 9.46
CA ARG A 281 -8.94 10.14 9.41
C ARG A 281 -8.45 11.40 10.09
N GLN A 282 -7.70 11.27 11.19
CA GLN A 282 -7.10 12.40 11.86
C GLN A 282 -5.99 13.05 11.02
N ALA A 283 -5.14 12.25 10.37
CA ALA A 283 -4.05 12.75 9.53
C ALA A 283 -4.54 13.31 8.18
N LEU A 284 -5.60 12.72 7.61
CA LEU A 284 -6.14 13.02 6.30
C LEU A 284 -7.68 13.15 6.38
N PRO A 285 -8.21 14.26 6.93
CA PRO A 285 -9.66 14.43 7.15
C PRO A 285 -10.48 14.51 5.85
N HIS A 286 -9.83 14.65 4.70
CA HIS A 286 -10.47 14.75 3.39
C HIS A 286 -10.21 13.55 2.48
N ALA A 287 -9.51 12.51 2.97
CA ALA A 287 -9.31 11.28 2.24
C ALA A 287 -10.51 10.35 2.40
N ALA A 288 -10.92 9.69 1.33
CA ALA A 288 -11.73 8.49 1.43
C ALA A 288 -10.89 7.34 2.00
N LEU A 289 -11.53 6.42 2.73
CA LEU A 289 -10.87 5.23 3.25
C LEU A 289 -11.48 3.97 2.63
N LEU A 290 -10.64 3.03 2.20
CA LEU A 290 -11.06 1.73 1.71
C LEU A 290 -10.37 0.60 2.49
N ILE A 291 -11.15 -0.36 2.96
CA ILE A 291 -10.63 -1.62 3.48
C ILE A 291 -10.69 -2.66 2.36
N MET A 292 -9.54 -3.25 2.06
CA MET A 292 -9.38 -4.31 1.07
C MET A 292 -9.12 -5.62 1.81
N SER A 293 -10.00 -6.60 1.65
CA SER A 293 -9.80 -7.92 2.26
C SER A 293 -8.60 -8.63 1.65
N SER A 294 -8.13 -9.69 2.33
CA SER A 294 -7.14 -10.59 1.75
C SER A 294 -7.71 -11.30 0.51
N PRO A 295 -6.86 -11.64 -0.49
CA PRO A 295 -7.25 -12.57 -1.53
C PRO A 295 -7.58 -13.95 -0.93
N ASP A 296 -8.25 -14.80 -1.71
CA ASP A 296 -8.42 -16.21 -1.31
C ASP A 296 -7.06 -16.87 -1.11
N THR A 297 -6.94 -17.68 -0.06
CA THR A 297 -5.68 -18.36 0.29
C THR A 297 -5.95 -19.68 0.99
N MET A 298 -4.99 -20.62 0.89
CA MET A 298 -5.04 -21.93 1.53
C MET A 298 -3.68 -22.34 2.11
N LEU A 299 -3.74 -23.27 3.07
CA LEU A 299 -2.62 -24.03 3.60
C LEU A 299 -2.13 -25.04 2.55
N ALA A 300 -1.01 -24.74 1.90
CA ALA A 300 -0.36 -25.68 0.99
C ALA A 300 0.11 -26.97 1.71
N GLY A 301 -0.05 -28.12 1.05
CA GLY A 301 0.44 -29.41 1.54
C GLY A 301 -0.36 -30.04 2.69
N VAL A 302 -1.42 -29.39 3.19
CA VAL A 302 -2.35 -29.96 4.16
C VAL A 302 -3.37 -30.84 3.44
N LYS A 303 -3.56 -32.08 3.92
CA LYS A 303 -4.65 -32.95 3.45
C LYS A 303 -5.94 -32.55 4.16
N GLY A 304 -6.90 -32.03 3.42
CA GLY A 304 -8.28 -31.81 3.86
C GLY A 304 -9.23 -32.48 2.87
N ASN A 305 -10.37 -32.95 3.34
CA ASN A 305 -11.42 -33.52 2.51
C ASN A 305 -12.16 -32.42 1.73
N THR A 306 -12.12 -31.19 2.22
CA THR A 306 -12.70 -30.01 1.58
C THR A 306 -11.67 -28.89 1.47
N CYS A 307 -11.95 -27.92 0.61
CA CYS A 307 -11.12 -26.72 0.50
C CYS A 307 -11.22 -25.81 1.74
N PHE A 308 -12.39 -25.76 2.40
CA PHE A 308 -12.60 -25.02 3.64
C PHE A 308 -11.71 -25.53 4.79
N GLU A 309 -11.51 -26.84 4.89
CA GLU A 309 -10.58 -27.44 5.87
C GLU A 309 -9.12 -27.03 5.64
N ARG A 310 -8.80 -26.51 4.45
CA ARG A 310 -7.46 -26.04 4.08
C ARG A 310 -7.35 -24.52 4.09
N GLN A 311 -8.40 -23.78 4.45
CA GLN A 311 -8.26 -22.33 4.64
C GLN A 311 -7.51 -22.03 5.95
N PRO A 312 -6.85 -20.87 6.03
CA PRO A 312 -6.24 -20.42 7.28
C PRO A 312 -7.28 -20.32 8.42
N PRO A 313 -6.89 -20.64 9.66
CA PRO A 313 -7.82 -20.82 10.78
C PRO A 313 -8.69 -19.61 11.12
N ASN A 314 -8.21 -18.40 10.78
CA ASN A 314 -8.91 -17.15 11.06
C ASN A 314 -9.38 -16.41 9.80
N TYR A 315 -9.34 -17.04 8.62
CA TYR A 315 -9.63 -16.38 7.35
C TYR A 315 -11.02 -15.70 7.33
N HIS A 316 -12.07 -16.45 7.63
CA HIS A 316 -13.43 -15.91 7.66
C HIS A 316 -13.64 -14.89 8.77
N GLN A 317 -13.08 -15.12 9.96
CA GLN A 317 -13.18 -14.19 11.09
C GLN A 317 -12.54 -12.84 10.75
N ILE A 318 -11.36 -12.84 10.12
CA ILE A 318 -10.66 -11.62 9.70
C ILE A 318 -11.48 -10.86 8.65
N ARG A 319 -11.96 -11.55 7.60
CA ARG A 319 -12.78 -10.94 6.56
C ARG A 319 -14.08 -10.35 7.12
N ASN A 320 -14.75 -11.06 8.02
CA ASN A 320 -15.99 -10.59 8.66
C ASN A 320 -15.72 -9.37 9.54
N ILE A 321 -14.65 -9.37 10.36
CA ILE A 321 -14.26 -8.20 11.15
C ILE A 321 -13.96 -7.00 10.25
N GLN A 322 -13.24 -7.19 9.14
CA GLN A 322 -12.95 -6.11 8.20
C GLN A 322 -14.23 -5.49 7.62
N GLN A 323 -15.18 -6.32 7.19
CA GLN A 323 -16.45 -5.85 6.65
C GLN A 323 -17.33 -5.17 7.72
N ASP A 324 -17.39 -5.72 8.93
CA ASP A 324 -18.16 -5.13 10.03
C ASP A 324 -17.58 -3.79 10.47
N ILE A 325 -16.26 -3.69 10.55
CA ILE A 325 -15.58 -2.43 10.84
C ILE A 325 -15.75 -1.43 9.70
N ALA A 326 -15.68 -1.86 8.44
CA ALA A 326 -15.98 -0.99 7.30
C ALA A 326 -17.39 -0.39 7.42
N ARG A 327 -18.36 -1.21 7.86
CA ARG A 327 -19.74 -0.77 8.10
C ARG A 327 -19.85 0.19 9.29
N GLU A 328 -19.31 -0.19 10.44
CA GLU A 328 -19.40 0.57 11.70
C GLU A 328 -18.67 1.93 11.58
N TYR A 329 -17.53 1.96 10.92
CA TYR A 329 -16.70 3.16 10.75
C TYR A 329 -16.95 3.87 9.42
N GLN A 330 -17.92 3.41 8.63
CA GLN A 330 -18.35 4.06 7.39
C GLN A 330 -17.19 4.25 6.41
N THR A 331 -16.57 3.15 5.98
CA THR A 331 -15.50 3.16 4.98
C THR A 331 -16.02 2.56 3.67
N LEU A 332 -15.26 2.70 2.60
CA LEU A 332 -15.39 1.82 1.45
C LEU A 332 -14.87 0.42 1.82
N TYR A 333 -15.40 -0.60 1.15
CA TYR A 333 -14.95 -1.99 1.29
C TYR A 333 -14.87 -2.65 -0.08
N TRP A 334 -13.78 -3.37 -0.33
CA TRP A 334 -13.64 -4.22 -1.50
C TRP A 334 -13.19 -5.61 -1.09
N ASP A 335 -13.95 -6.61 -1.53
CA ASP A 335 -13.68 -7.99 -1.19
C ASP A 335 -12.88 -8.71 -2.27
N TRP A 336 -11.57 -8.83 -2.02
CA TRP A 336 -10.65 -9.44 -2.97
C TRP A 336 -11.01 -10.91 -3.23
N GLN A 337 -11.41 -11.66 -2.20
CA GLN A 337 -11.83 -13.07 -2.36
C GLN A 337 -12.99 -13.19 -3.36
N THR A 338 -14.05 -12.41 -3.17
CA THR A 338 -15.22 -12.43 -4.08
C THR A 338 -14.83 -11.98 -5.48
N ALA A 339 -13.98 -10.96 -5.62
CA ALA A 339 -13.48 -10.50 -6.91
C ALA A 339 -12.70 -11.58 -7.66
N MET A 340 -11.95 -12.44 -6.95
CA MET A 340 -11.24 -13.56 -7.56
C MET A 340 -12.16 -14.68 -8.06
N GLY A 341 -13.36 -14.79 -7.48
CA GLY A 341 -14.36 -15.81 -7.79
C GLY A 341 -14.95 -16.52 -6.57
N GLY A 342 -14.66 -16.06 -5.35
CA GLY A 342 -15.23 -16.56 -4.11
C GLY A 342 -14.39 -17.65 -3.44
N ASP A 343 -15.05 -18.46 -2.61
CA ASP A 343 -14.38 -19.49 -1.82
C ASP A 343 -13.61 -20.48 -2.69
N CYS A 344 -12.42 -20.84 -2.20
CA CYS A 344 -11.59 -21.91 -2.74
C CYS A 344 -11.03 -21.67 -4.14
N ILE A 345 -11.14 -20.45 -4.64
CA ILE A 345 -10.75 -20.07 -5.99
C ILE A 345 -9.22 -20.06 -6.18
N ILE A 346 -8.44 -19.95 -5.11
CA ILE A 346 -6.97 -19.89 -5.19
C ILE A 346 -6.35 -21.14 -5.83
N GLU A 347 -6.96 -22.32 -5.65
CA GLU A 347 -6.48 -23.55 -6.30
C GLU A 347 -6.68 -23.50 -7.82
N LYS A 348 -7.83 -23.01 -8.25
CA LYS A 348 -8.10 -22.80 -9.68
C LYS A 348 -7.13 -21.76 -10.25
N TRP A 349 -6.86 -20.69 -9.51
CA TRP A 349 -5.87 -19.69 -9.92
C TRP A 349 -4.47 -20.28 -10.01
N MET A 350 -4.09 -21.18 -9.11
CA MET A 350 -2.80 -21.89 -9.20
C MET A 350 -2.72 -22.75 -10.46
N LEU A 351 -3.77 -23.52 -10.77
CA LEU A 351 -3.85 -24.32 -12.00
C LEU A 351 -3.85 -23.48 -13.29
N MET A 352 -4.17 -22.19 -13.20
CA MET A 352 -4.14 -21.22 -14.29
C MET A 352 -2.86 -20.36 -14.31
N ASP A 353 -1.83 -20.70 -13.52
CA ASP A 353 -0.60 -19.91 -13.35
C ASP A 353 -0.83 -18.46 -12.87
N LEU A 354 -1.97 -18.19 -12.23
CA LEU A 354 -2.30 -16.92 -11.58
C LEU A 354 -1.93 -16.90 -10.10
N ALA A 355 -1.84 -18.07 -9.45
CA ALA A 355 -1.34 -18.21 -8.09
C ALA A 355 -0.07 -19.07 -8.02
N LYS A 356 0.77 -18.83 -7.01
CA LYS A 356 1.94 -19.65 -6.76
C LYS A 356 1.54 -20.98 -6.09
N PRO A 357 2.41 -22.01 -6.15
CA PRO A 357 2.18 -23.29 -5.47
C PRO A 357 2.04 -23.21 -3.95
N ASP A 358 2.41 -22.07 -3.34
CA ASP A 358 2.20 -21.84 -1.91
C ASP A 358 0.73 -21.56 -1.55
N LEU A 359 -0.15 -21.36 -2.54
CA LEU A 359 -1.57 -21.02 -2.37
C LEU A 359 -1.81 -19.79 -1.49
N VAL A 360 -0.82 -18.91 -1.39
CA VAL A 360 -0.89 -17.63 -0.69
C VAL A 360 -0.64 -16.50 -1.66
N HIS A 361 0.51 -16.53 -2.35
CA HIS A 361 0.93 -15.43 -3.19
C HIS A 361 0.48 -15.63 -4.63
N LEU A 362 0.16 -14.53 -5.29
CA LEU A 362 -0.14 -14.55 -6.72
C LEU A 362 1.14 -14.50 -7.56
N THR A 363 1.04 -14.96 -8.81
CA THR A 363 2.06 -14.66 -9.82
C THR A 363 1.92 -13.20 -10.27
N LYS A 364 2.88 -12.69 -11.05
CA LYS A 364 2.74 -11.35 -11.66
C LYS A 364 1.41 -11.24 -12.44
N ALA A 365 1.07 -12.28 -13.23
CA ALA A 365 -0.17 -12.31 -13.99
C ALA A 365 -1.41 -12.28 -13.08
N GLY A 366 -1.43 -13.05 -12.00
CA GLY A 366 -2.56 -13.03 -11.05
C GLY A 366 -2.74 -11.69 -10.32
N TYR A 367 -1.64 -11.05 -9.92
CA TYR A 367 -1.73 -9.71 -9.33
C TYR A 367 -2.25 -8.66 -10.33
N MET A 368 -1.79 -8.70 -11.58
CA MET A 368 -2.29 -7.81 -12.63
C MET A 368 -3.79 -8.06 -12.90
N GLU A 369 -4.22 -9.33 -12.93
CA GLU A 369 -5.63 -9.67 -13.13
C GLU A 369 -6.51 -9.19 -11.97
N SER A 370 -6.06 -9.39 -10.73
CA SER A 370 -6.73 -8.84 -9.55
C SER A 370 -6.85 -7.32 -9.59
N ALA A 371 -5.80 -6.62 -10.04
CA ALA A 371 -5.81 -5.16 -10.18
C ALA A 371 -6.82 -4.68 -11.23
N LYS A 372 -7.02 -5.44 -12.32
CA LYS A 372 -8.07 -5.15 -13.30
C LYS A 372 -9.46 -5.32 -12.71
N PHE A 373 -9.70 -6.36 -11.90
CA PHE A 373 -10.98 -6.49 -11.19
C PHE A 373 -11.24 -5.29 -10.28
N PHE A 374 -10.25 -4.91 -9.47
CA PHE A 374 -10.38 -3.72 -8.62
C PHE A 374 -10.60 -2.44 -9.44
N TYR A 375 -9.87 -2.24 -10.53
CA TYR A 375 -10.01 -1.06 -11.39
C TYR A 375 -11.39 -0.99 -12.07
N ASN A 376 -11.93 -2.12 -12.52
CA ASN A 376 -13.27 -2.20 -13.10
C ASN A 376 -14.33 -1.89 -12.04
N ASP A 377 -14.24 -2.51 -10.88
CA ASP A 377 -15.15 -2.28 -9.76
C ASP A 377 -15.09 -0.83 -9.25
N LEU A 378 -13.90 -0.23 -9.23
CA LEU A 378 -13.71 1.18 -8.94
C LEU A 378 -14.37 2.04 -10.01
N THR A 379 -14.16 1.74 -11.29
CA THR A 379 -14.77 2.49 -12.40
C THR A 379 -16.30 2.43 -12.36
N GLU A 380 -16.89 1.28 -12.06
CA GLU A 380 -18.33 1.14 -11.86
C GLU A 380 -18.81 1.95 -10.65
N TYR A 381 -18.09 1.89 -9.53
CA TYR A 381 -18.41 2.66 -8.35
C TYR A 381 -18.39 4.17 -8.60
N LEU A 382 -17.42 4.67 -9.37
CA LEU A 382 -17.32 6.07 -9.76
C LEU A 382 -18.48 6.51 -10.68
N ALA A 383 -19.05 5.59 -11.46
CA ALA A 383 -20.17 5.86 -12.37
C ALA A 383 -21.55 5.87 -11.68
N ARG A 384 -21.67 5.27 -10.49
CA ARG A 384 -22.90 5.29 -9.68
C ARG A 384 -23.10 6.69 -9.09
N GLN A 385 -24.22 7.34 -9.45
CA GLN A 385 -24.63 8.65 -8.96
C GLN A 385 -24.97 8.62 -7.47
#